data_AF-W5SLC9-F1
#
_entry.id   AF-W5SLC9-F1
#
_cell.length_a   1.000
_cell.length_b   1.000
_cell.length_c   1.000
_cell.angle_alpha   90.00
_cell.angle_beta   90.00
_cell.angle_gamma   90.00
#
_symmetry.space_group_name_H-M   'P 1'
#
loop_
_entity.id
_entity.type
_entity.pdbx_description
1 polymer ?
#
loop_
_entity_poly.entity_id
_entity_poly.type
_entity_poly.pdbx_seq_one_letter_code
_entity_poly.pdbx_strand_id
1 'polypeptide(L)'
;MKKNKSSLMLYIMLFLYACGANQNSDTLKKSQYEMTLTLPINSSKSNLTVEEKNKFGLLIYAFDILKQDKLLSKQDTLSSHQNVPTTKITSLINKYDRFRTWISDDAHVQEQKKLANSFHDAYTFLINKQNELASNQEIRQYIEGAFVYYSNDKYKGKHKYNPRLYGSIDPSKPNYVDLFFDNLITTVIGKYDTNEEIFQKLKEELQNKESDTYKRSLALWTD
;
A
#
# COMPACT_ATOMS: atom_id res chain seq x y z
N MET A 1 12.39 42.71 -41.83
CA MET A 1 11.94 41.63 -40.92
C MET A 1 10.60 41.99 -40.30
N LYS A 2 9.48 41.43 -40.81
CA LYS A 2 8.13 41.46 -40.20
C LYS A 2 7.21 40.46 -40.93
N LYS A 3 7.48 39.18 -40.75
CA LYS A 3 6.55 38.06 -40.98
C LYS A 3 6.82 37.11 -39.81
N ASN A 4 5.76 36.55 -39.20
CA ASN A 4 5.74 35.54 -38.12
C ASN A 4 4.86 35.89 -36.90
N LYS A 5 4.06 36.96 -36.92
CA LYS A 5 3.03 37.19 -35.86
C LYS A 5 1.64 36.65 -36.20
N SER A 6 1.34 36.39 -37.48
CA SER A 6 0.01 35.95 -37.91
C SER A 6 -0.24 34.44 -37.73
N SER A 7 0.81 33.61 -37.64
CA SER A 7 0.65 32.15 -37.49
C SER A 7 0.42 31.72 -36.04
N LEU A 8 0.87 32.52 -35.07
CA LEU A 8 0.78 32.18 -33.65
C LEU A 8 -0.64 32.39 -33.08
N MET A 9 -1.40 33.33 -33.66
CA MET A 9 -2.77 33.63 -33.22
C MET A 9 -3.80 32.58 -33.67
N LEU A 10 -3.51 31.84 -34.75
CA LEU A 10 -4.41 30.81 -35.30
C LEU A 10 -4.46 29.54 -34.41
N TYR A 11 -3.33 29.18 -33.78
CA TYR A 11 -3.24 28.01 -32.91
C TYR A 11 -3.96 28.19 -31.56
N ILE A 12 -4.06 29.42 -31.07
CA ILE A 12 -4.72 29.72 -29.79
C ILE A 12 -6.25 29.61 -29.91
N MET A 13 -6.83 29.96 -31.07
CA MET A 13 -8.28 29.83 -31.29
C MET A 13 -8.75 28.38 -31.49
N LEU A 14 -7.92 27.50 -32.06
CA LEU A 14 -8.25 26.08 -32.24
C LEU A 14 -8.30 25.31 -30.90
N PHE A 15 -7.54 25.73 -29.89
CA PHE A 15 -7.57 25.11 -28.55
C PHE A 15 -8.82 25.46 -27.75
N LEU A 16 -9.50 26.57 -28.04
CA LEU A 16 -10.70 27.02 -27.32
C LEU A 16 -12.00 26.41 -27.88
N TYR A 17 -11.96 25.82 -29.09
CA TYR A 17 -13.14 25.19 -29.71
C TYR A 17 -13.31 23.70 -29.35
N ALA A 18 -12.33 23.09 -28.68
CA ALA A 18 -12.42 21.70 -28.18
C ALA A 18 -12.99 21.60 -26.75
N CYS A 19 -13.30 22.73 -26.10
CA CYS A 19 -13.86 22.79 -24.76
C CYS A 19 -15.26 23.41 -24.82
N GLY A 20 -16.20 22.74 -25.49
CA GLY A 20 -17.53 23.29 -25.71
C GLY A 20 -18.49 22.41 -26.51
N ALA A 21 -18.65 21.13 -26.14
CA ALA A 21 -19.76 20.31 -26.62
C ALA A 21 -20.06 19.15 -25.66
N ASN A 22 -20.95 19.39 -24.69
CA ASN A 22 -22.23 18.68 -24.56
C ASN A 22 -22.84 18.87 -23.17
N GLN A 23 -24.00 19.53 -23.14
CA GLN A 23 -24.92 19.55 -22.01
C GLN A 23 -25.83 18.31 -22.05
N ASN A 24 -25.97 17.70 -20.87
CA ASN A 24 -27.12 17.01 -20.28
C ASN A 24 -27.74 15.77 -20.96
N SER A 25 -27.71 14.64 -20.22
CA SER A 25 -28.94 14.03 -19.68
C SER A 25 -28.60 13.02 -18.57
N ASP A 26 -29.14 13.26 -17.37
CA ASP A 26 -29.24 12.31 -16.27
C ASP A 26 -29.97 11.03 -16.68
N THR A 27 -29.38 9.87 -16.39
CA THR A 27 -30.11 8.69 -15.90
C THR A 27 -29.13 7.62 -15.40
N LEU A 28 -29.23 7.32 -14.10
CA LEU A 28 -28.72 6.16 -13.35
C LEU A 28 -27.41 5.50 -13.82
N LYS A 29 -26.29 5.88 -13.22
CA LYS A 29 -25.06 5.09 -13.21
C LYS A 29 -25.04 4.13 -12.02
N LYS A 30 -25.27 2.84 -12.28
CA LYS A 30 -24.73 1.74 -11.46
C LYS A 30 -23.21 1.74 -11.69
N SER A 31 -22.42 2.25 -10.75
CA SER A 31 -20.96 2.26 -10.90
C SER A 31 -20.38 0.90 -10.53
N GLN A 32 -20.20 0.04 -11.53
CA GLN A 32 -19.13 -0.96 -11.51
C GLN A 32 -17.83 -0.21 -11.84
N TYR A 33 -17.05 0.13 -10.81
CA TYR A 33 -15.70 0.63 -11.04
C TYR A 33 -14.78 -0.55 -11.34
N GLU A 34 -14.54 -0.82 -12.62
CA GLU A 34 -13.34 -1.55 -13.05
C GLU A 34 -12.14 -0.61 -12.87
N MET A 35 -11.34 -0.88 -11.84
CA MET A 35 -10.09 -0.18 -11.59
C MET A 35 -8.97 -0.84 -12.42
N THR A 36 -8.73 -0.30 -13.62
CA THR A 36 -7.57 -0.70 -14.45
C THR A 36 -6.30 0.00 -13.98
N LEU A 37 -5.42 -0.75 -13.31
CA LEU A 37 -4.05 -0.33 -12.98
C LEU A 37 -3.12 -0.70 -14.14
N THR A 38 -2.52 0.29 -14.81
CA THR A 38 -1.46 0.06 -15.82
C THR A 38 -0.07 0.17 -15.17
N LEU A 39 0.56 -0.98 -14.92
CA LEU A 39 2.00 -1.09 -14.68
C LEU A 39 2.75 -1.22 -16.02
N PRO A 40 4.04 -0.83 -16.12
CA PRO A 40 4.84 -1.09 -17.32
C PRO A 40 5.02 -2.62 -17.46
N ILE A 41 4.42 -3.18 -18.50
CA ILE A 41 4.46 -4.62 -18.81
C ILE A 41 5.77 -4.90 -19.53
N ASN A 42 6.74 -5.51 -18.82
CA ASN A 42 7.66 -6.42 -19.49
C ASN A 42 6.95 -7.77 -19.60
N SER A 43 6.70 -8.19 -20.84
CA SER A 43 5.94 -9.39 -21.19
C SER A 43 6.71 -10.66 -20.81
N SER A 44 6.33 -11.23 -19.67
CA SER A 44 6.48 -12.63 -19.28
C SER A 44 5.12 -13.07 -18.74
N LYS A 45 4.68 -14.31 -19.01
CA LYS A 45 3.34 -14.85 -18.71
C LYS A 45 3.03 -14.83 -17.20
N SER A 46 2.66 -13.67 -16.67
CA SER A 46 2.10 -13.54 -15.32
C SER A 46 0.65 -14.02 -15.36
N ASN A 47 0.41 -15.23 -14.83
CA ASN A 47 -0.92 -15.86 -14.71
C ASN A 47 -1.80 -15.25 -13.59
N LEU A 48 -1.45 -14.09 -13.04
CA LEU A 48 -2.28 -13.39 -12.04
C LEU A 48 -3.36 -12.56 -12.73
N THR A 49 -4.59 -12.61 -12.19
CA THR A 49 -5.65 -11.68 -12.57
C THR A 49 -5.30 -10.25 -12.14
N VAL A 50 -6.00 -9.24 -12.68
CA VAL A 50 -5.82 -7.84 -12.28
C VAL A 50 -6.08 -7.68 -10.77
N GLU A 51 -7.11 -8.34 -10.25
CA GLU A 51 -7.44 -8.31 -8.83
C GLU A 51 -6.34 -8.96 -7.97
N GLU A 52 -5.84 -10.13 -8.38
CA GLU A 52 -4.74 -10.81 -7.69
C GLU A 52 -3.47 -9.94 -7.67
N LYS A 53 -3.15 -9.27 -8.80
CA LYS A 53 -2.03 -8.31 -8.90
C LYS A 53 -2.22 -7.12 -7.96
N ASN A 54 -3.43 -6.58 -7.85
CA ASN A 54 -3.71 -5.45 -6.98
C ASN A 54 -3.55 -5.82 -5.50
N LYS A 55 -4.09 -6.97 -5.07
CA LYS A 55 -3.97 -7.46 -3.69
C LYS A 55 -2.53 -7.76 -3.31
N PHE A 56 -1.86 -8.60 -4.10
CA PHE A 56 -0.46 -8.95 -3.87
C PHE A 56 0.43 -7.71 -3.92
N GLY A 57 0.23 -6.87 -4.93
CA GLY A 57 0.97 -5.62 -5.10
C GLY A 57 0.79 -4.65 -3.94
N LEU A 58 -0.41 -4.56 -3.34
CA LEU A 58 -0.64 -3.74 -2.16
C LEU A 58 0.01 -4.32 -0.89
N LEU A 59 -0.08 -5.63 -0.68
CA LEU A 59 0.55 -6.32 0.45
C LEU A 59 2.07 -6.08 0.47
N ILE A 60 2.73 -6.35 -0.66
CA ILE A 60 4.17 -6.13 -0.83
C ILE A 60 4.53 -4.65 -0.66
N TYR A 61 3.68 -3.75 -1.19
CA TYR A 61 3.92 -2.32 -1.08
C TYR A 61 3.89 -1.83 0.38
N ALA A 62 2.92 -2.29 1.17
CA ALA A 62 2.85 -1.97 2.60
C ALA A 62 4.10 -2.47 3.34
N PHE A 63 4.58 -3.68 3.02
CA PHE A 63 5.82 -4.21 3.59
C PHE A 63 7.05 -3.40 3.20
N ASP A 64 7.13 -2.91 1.96
CA ASP A 64 8.22 -2.05 1.51
C ASP A 64 8.25 -0.72 2.27
N ILE A 65 7.09 -0.11 2.50
CA ILE A 65 6.98 1.13 3.28
C ILE A 65 7.44 0.87 4.71
N LEU A 66 6.94 -0.19 5.35
CA LEU A 66 7.30 -0.52 6.73
C LEU A 66 8.80 -0.86 6.86
N LYS A 67 9.41 -1.52 5.86
CA LYS A 67 10.86 -1.70 5.80
C LYS A 67 11.60 -0.36 5.82
N GLN A 68 11.18 0.60 4.99
CA GLN A 68 11.77 1.94 4.98
C GLN A 68 11.60 2.63 6.33
N ASP A 69 10.45 2.41 6.97
CA ASP A 69 10.16 2.96 8.28
C ASP A 69 11.12 2.45 9.37
N LYS A 70 11.28 1.12 9.46
CA LYS A 70 12.26 0.50 10.37
C LYS A 70 13.71 0.90 10.08
N LEU A 71 14.04 1.19 8.82
CA LEU A 71 15.35 1.73 8.42
C LEU A 71 15.57 3.16 8.94
N LEU A 72 14.53 3.99 8.93
CA LEU A 72 14.59 5.37 9.44
C LEU A 72 14.63 5.41 10.97
N SER A 73 13.87 4.55 11.66
CA SER A 73 13.96 4.43 13.12
C SER A 73 15.38 4.04 13.59
N LYS A 74 16.14 3.31 12.76
CA LYS A 74 17.56 3.00 12.98
C LYS A 74 18.47 4.23 12.90
N GLN A 75 18.08 5.28 12.19
CA GLN A 75 18.83 6.54 12.06
C GLN A 75 18.49 7.52 13.19
N ASP A 76 17.21 7.62 13.59
CA ASP A 76 16.74 8.52 14.67
C ASP A 76 17.08 8.03 16.09
N THR A 77 17.49 6.77 16.23
CA THR A 77 17.99 6.18 17.48
C THR A 77 19.38 6.69 17.90
N LEU A 78 19.99 7.59 17.12
CA LEU A 78 21.20 8.31 17.53
C LEU A 78 20.97 9.36 18.64
N SER A 79 19.72 9.67 19.04
CA SER A 79 19.52 10.68 20.11
C SER A 79 18.44 10.43 21.16
N SER A 80 17.54 9.44 21.07
CA SER A 80 16.53 9.29 22.16
C SER A 80 15.89 7.92 22.42
N HIS A 81 16.18 6.86 21.65
CA HIS A 81 15.54 5.55 21.86
C HIS A 81 16.57 4.43 22.01
N GLN A 82 17.10 4.28 23.22
CA GLN A 82 17.91 3.12 23.58
C GLN A 82 17.03 1.86 23.62
N ASN A 83 17.54 0.76 23.06
CA ASN A 83 17.23 -0.66 23.37
C ASN A 83 16.56 -1.57 22.32
N VAL A 84 16.60 -1.25 21.03
CA VAL A 84 16.55 -2.31 20.00
C VAL A 84 17.95 -2.46 19.41
N PRO A 85 18.66 -3.58 19.64
CA PRO A 85 19.96 -3.79 19.03
C PRO A 85 19.85 -3.64 17.51
N THR A 86 20.68 -2.76 16.95
CA THR A 86 20.85 -2.50 15.51
C THR A 86 20.93 -3.79 14.68
N THR A 87 21.44 -4.86 15.29
CA THR A 87 21.54 -6.22 14.73
C THR A 87 20.20 -6.91 14.51
N LYS A 88 19.20 -6.75 15.40
CA LYS A 88 17.86 -7.34 15.26
C LYS A 88 17.10 -6.73 14.08
N ILE A 89 17.10 -5.40 13.98
CA ILE A 89 16.48 -4.68 12.86
C ILE A 89 17.16 -5.03 11.53
N THR A 90 18.49 -5.07 11.52
CA THR A 90 19.25 -5.47 10.31
C THR A 90 18.96 -6.91 9.90
N SER A 91 18.85 -7.84 10.86
CA SER A 91 18.47 -9.23 10.59
C SER A 91 17.07 -9.33 9.99
N LEU A 92 16.08 -8.62 10.58
CA LEU A 92 14.70 -8.57 10.05
C LEU A 92 14.65 -8.04 8.62
N ILE A 93 15.36 -6.93 8.34
CA ILE A 93 15.44 -6.34 7.01
C ILE A 93 16.05 -7.32 6.00
N ASN A 94 17.14 -8.00 6.37
CA ASN A 94 17.77 -8.99 5.50
C ASN A 94 16.84 -10.18 5.23
N LYS A 95 16.09 -10.65 6.24
CA LYS A 95 15.08 -11.69 6.06
C LYS A 95 13.99 -11.25 5.10
N TYR A 96 13.46 -10.04 5.29
CA TYR A 96 12.46 -9.46 4.39
C TYR A 96 12.99 -9.35 2.96
N ASP A 97 14.22 -8.86 2.74
CA ASP A 97 14.77 -8.69 1.40
C ASP A 97 14.96 -10.03 0.66
N ARG A 98 15.38 -11.08 1.37
CA ARG A 98 15.46 -12.43 0.80
C ARG A 98 14.08 -12.95 0.43
N PHE A 99 13.11 -12.84 1.34
CA PHE A 99 11.74 -13.28 1.09
C PHE A 99 11.10 -12.51 -0.06
N ARG A 100 11.26 -11.18 -0.07
CA ARG A 100 10.72 -10.28 -1.08
C ARG A 100 11.28 -10.57 -2.47
N THR A 101 12.59 -10.81 -2.56
CA THR A 101 13.24 -11.20 -3.83
C THR A 101 12.68 -12.53 -4.33
N TRP A 102 12.60 -13.53 -3.44
CA TRP A 102 12.06 -14.85 -3.77
C TRP A 102 10.60 -14.80 -4.22
N ILE A 103 9.70 -14.16 -3.46
CA ILE A 103 8.27 -14.14 -3.79
C ILE A 103 7.95 -13.32 -5.03
N SER A 104 8.85 -12.40 -5.44
CA SER A 104 8.67 -11.58 -6.64
C SER A 104 9.12 -12.28 -7.92
N ASP A 105 9.83 -13.40 -7.83
CA ASP A 105 10.26 -14.19 -8.99
C ASP A 105 9.05 -14.84 -9.68
N ASP A 106 9.04 -14.84 -11.02
CA ASP A 106 7.98 -15.42 -11.84
C ASP A 106 7.80 -16.93 -11.59
N ALA A 107 8.85 -17.64 -11.16
CA ALA A 107 8.78 -19.04 -10.75
C ALA A 107 7.84 -19.27 -9.56
N HIS A 108 7.57 -18.23 -8.77
CA HIS A 108 6.74 -18.27 -7.56
C HIS A 108 5.35 -17.63 -7.77
N VAL A 109 4.87 -17.53 -9.02
CA VAL A 109 3.55 -16.94 -9.35
C VAL A 109 2.38 -17.62 -8.62
N GLN A 110 2.48 -18.92 -8.31
CA GLN A 110 1.43 -19.63 -7.57
C GLN A 110 1.41 -19.22 -6.09
N GLU A 111 2.57 -18.95 -5.51
CA GLU A 111 2.72 -18.43 -4.15
C GLU A 111 2.19 -16.99 -4.08
N GLN A 112 2.49 -16.15 -5.08
CA GLN A 112 1.92 -14.81 -5.20
C GLN A 112 0.38 -14.85 -5.22
N LYS A 113 -0.20 -15.76 -6.02
CA LYS A 113 -1.65 -15.98 -6.10
C LYS A 113 -2.23 -16.42 -4.75
N LYS A 114 -1.58 -17.36 -4.07
CA LYS A 114 -2.02 -17.84 -2.75
C LYS A 114 -2.01 -16.70 -1.73
N LEU A 115 -0.96 -15.87 -1.70
CA LEU A 115 -0.93 -14.69 -0.81
C LEU A 115 -1.99 -13.66 -1.16
N ALA A 116 -2.22 -13.38 -2.45
CA ALA A 116 -3.27 -12.48 -2.89
C ALA A 116 -4.65 -12.93 -2.40
N ASN A 117 -4.94 -14.22 -2.50
CA ASN A 117 -6.20 -14.81 -2.07
C ASN A 117 -6.32 -14.83 -0.55
N SER A 118 -5.26 -15.20 0.17
CA SER A 118 -5.25 -15.15 1.64
C SER A 118 -5.41 -13.73 2.18
N PHE A 119 -4.87 -12.72 1.50
CA PHE A 119 -5.02 -11.31 1.89
C PHE A 119 -6.42 -10.72 1.56
N HIS A 120 -7.29 -11.46 0.87
CA HIS A 120 -8.55 -10.92 0.35
C HIS A 120 -9.42 -10.22 1.40
N ASP A 121 -9.57 -10.81 2.58
CA ASP A 121 -10.43 -10.27 3.63
C ASP A 121 -9.88 -8.96 4.21
N ALA A 122 -8.60 -8.94 4.58
CA ALA A 122 -7.95 -7.73 5.06
C ALA A 122 -7.90 -6.64 3.97
N TYR A 123 -7.65 -7.01 2.72
CA TYR A 123 -7.73 -6.09 1.58
C TYR A 123 -9.13 -5.46 1.46
N THR A 124 -10.18 -6.28 1.52
CA THR A 124 -11.58 -5.81 1.43
C THR A 124 -11.92 -4.89 2.59
N PHE A 125 -11.49 -5.23 3.82
CA PHE A 125 -11.63 -4.37 4.98
C PHE A 125 -10.98 -3.00 4.77
N LEU A 126 -9.72 -2.98 4.30
CA LEU A 126 -8.97 -1.75 4.07
C LEU A 126 -9.60 -0.89 2.97
N ILE A 127 -10.08 -1.49 1.89
CA ILE A 127 -10.82 -0.79 0.83
C ILE A 127 -12.11 -0.18 1.38
N ASN A 128 -12.86 -0.92 2.18
CA ASN A 128 -14.09 -0.40 2.77
C ASN A 128 -13.80 0.80 3.68
N LYS A 129 -12.77 0.71 4.54
CA LYS A 129 -12.35 1.84 5.38
C LYS A 129 -11.84 3.03 4.57
N GLN A 130 -11.07 2.80 3.52
CA GLN A 130 -10.64 3.86 2.61
C GLN A 130 -11.83 4.54 1.94
N ASN A 131 -12.81 3.79 1.43
CA ASN A 131 -14.01 4.34 0.82
C ASN A 131 -14.86 5.15 1.81
N GLU A 132 -14.93 4.72 3.06
CA GLU A 132 -15.68 5.40 4.13
C GLU A 132 -14.99 6.70 4.58
N LEU A 133 -13.68 6.64 4.83
CA LEU A 133 -12.96 7.69 5.55
C LEU A 133 -12.14 8.61 4.62
N ALA A 134 -11.79 8.14 3.43
CA ALA A 134 -10.87 8.80 2.50
C ALA A 134 -11.21 8.46 1.04
N SER A 135 -12.49 8.58 0.66
CA SER A 135 -13.01 8.20 -0.68
C SER A 135 -12.33 8.88 -1.86
N ASN A 136 -11.65 10.00 -1.61
CA ASN A 136 -10.89 10.76 -2.60
C ASN A 136 -9.44 10.27 -2.80
N GLN A 137 -8.99 9.26 -2.04
CA GLN A 137 -7.64 8.69 -2.12
C GLN A 137 -7.65 7.36 -2.85
N GLU A 138 -6.57 7.03 -3.56
CA GLU A 138 -6.35 5.65 -3.99
C GLU A 138 -5.90 4.79 -2.80
N ILE A 139 -6.20 3.49 -2.81
CA ILE A 139 -5.84 2.59 -1.71
C ILE A 139 -4.34 2.61 -1.37
N ARG A 140 -3.44 2.77 -2.36
CA ARG A 140 -2.00 2.91 -2.11
C ARG A 140 -1.68 4.16 -1.31
N GLN A 141 -2.26 5.30 -1.69
CA GLN A 141 -2.10 6.58 -0.97
C GLN A 141 -2.67 6.50 0.43
N TYR A 142 -3.82 5.83 0.58
CA TYR A 142 -4.44 5.60 1.88
C TYR A 142 -3.53 4.77 2.79
N ILE A 143 -2.99 3.66 2.30
CA ILE A 143 -2.05 2.83 3.06
C ILE A 143 -0.76 3.59 3.37
N GLU A 144 -0.20 4.35 2.42
CA GLU A 144 0.96 5.22 2.68
C GLU A 144 0.71 6.19 3.82
N GLY A 145 -0.47 6.82 3.84
CA GLY A 145 -0.87 7.77 4.88
C GLY A 145 -0.83 7.20 6.30
N ALA A 146 -1.01 5.88 6.46
CA ALA A 146 -0.93 5.21 7.75
C ALA A 146 0.50 5.23 8.34
N PHE A 147 1.52 5.14 7.50
CA PHE A 147 2.91 5.09 7.93
C PHE A 147 3.56 6.49 8.04
N VAL A 148 2.80 7.56 7.78
CA VAL A 148 3.28 8.95 7.86
C VAL A 148 3.67 9.36 9.28
N TYR A 149 3.13 8.68 10.30
CA TYR A 149 3.49 8.93 11.71
C TYR A 149 5.01 8.89 11.95
N TYR A 150 5.75 8.14 11.13
CA TYR A 150 7.16 7.84 11.35
C TYR A 150 8.13 8.41 10.29
N SER A 151 7.65 9.05 9.21
CA SER A 151 8.50 9.19 8.02
C SER A 151 8.97 10.61 7.72
N ASN A 152 10.31 10.77 7.66
CA ASN A 152 11.11 11.32 6.54
C ASN A 152 10.54 12.53 5.77
N ASP A 153 11.35 13.57 5.58
CA ASP A 153 10.99 14.81 4.88
C ASP A 153 10.37 14.60 3.48
N LYS A 154 10.70 13.50 2.79
CA LYS A 154 10.06 13.08 1.53
C LYS A 154 8.55 12.88 1.67
N TYR A 155 8.08 12.40 2.82
CA TYR A 155 6.68 12.09 3.10
C TYR A 155 5.99 13.21 3.92
N LYS A 156 6.70 13.88 4.84
CA LYS A 156 6.19 15.05 5.59
C LYS A 156 5.74 16.20 4.68
N GLY A 157 6.43 16.42 3.56
CA GLY A 157 6.19 17.56 2.68
C GLY A 157 4.89 17.52 1.88
N LYS A 158 4.22 16.35 1.77
CA LYS A 158 3.03 16.16 0.91
C LYS A 158 1.81 15.61 1.62
N HIS A 159 1.97 14.97 2.79
CA HIS A 159 0.87 14.30 3.48
C HIS A 159 0.88 14.64 4.98
N LYS A 160 -0.27 15.10 5.50
CA LYS A 160 -0.47 15.26 6.95
C LYS A 160 -1.10 13.98 7.50
N TYR A 161 -0.43 13.33 8.45
CA TYR A 161 -1.00 12.20 9.16
C TYR A 161 -2.33 12.62 9.83
N ASN A 162 -3.37 11.84 9.62
CA ASN A 162 -4.67 12.03 10.26
C ASN A 162 -5.07 10.73 10.97
N PRO A 163 -4.97 10.67 12.31
CA PRO A 163 -5.25 9.43 13.06
C PRO A 163 -6.69 8.93 12.88
N ARG A 164 -7.64 9.82 12.56
CA ARG A 164 -9.04 9.48 12.26
C ARG A 164 -9.18 8.51 11.09
N LEU A 165 -8.21 8.48 10.18
CA LEU A 165 -8.25 7.61 9.01
C LEU A 165 -7.76 6.20 9.32
N TYR A 166 -7.09 5.96 10.44
CA TYR A 166 -6.35 4.71 10.69
C TYR A 166 -6.63 4.08 12.05
N GLY A 167 -7.72 4.51 12.68
CA GLY A 167 -8.11 4.11 14.02
C GLY A 167 -8.77 5.26 14.75
N SER A 168 -8.38 5.47 16.00
CA SER A 168 -9.05 6.45 16.86
C SER A 168 -8.36 7.80 16.89
N ILE A 169 -9.13 8.84 17.25
CA ILE A 169 -8.61 10.17 17.56
C ILE A 169 -7.76 10.16 18.83
N ASP A 170 -8.04 9.20 19.73
CA ASP A 170 -7.28 9.02 20.95
C ASP A 170 -5.82 8.64 20.62
N PRO A 171 -4.83 9.51 20.93
CA PRO A 171 -3.43 9.24 20.63
C PRO A 171 -2.85 8.05 21.41
N SER A 172 -3.57 7.54 22.42
CA SER A 172 -3.19 6.30 23.14
C SER A 172 -3.58 5.03 22.40
N LYS A 173 -4.45 5.11 21.38
CA LYS A 173 -4.83 3.97 20.54
C LYS A 173 -3.89 3.86 19.32
N PRO A 174 -3.56 2.62 18.91
CA PRO A 174 -2.63 2.43 17.81
C PRO A 174 -3.26 2.76 16.46
N ASN A 175 -2.41 3.03 15.48
CA ASN A 175 -2.78 2.95 14.08
C ASN A 175 -2.97 1.47 13.71
N TYR A 176 -4.20 1.06 13.40
CA TYR A 176 -4.52 -0.34 13.15
C TYR A 176 -4.02 -0.86 11.80
N VAL A 177 -3.80 0.02 10.82
CA VAL A 177 -3.18 -0.34 9.54
C VAL A 177 -1.71 -0.66 9.75
N ASP A 178 -0.97 0.25 10.36
CA ASP A 178 0.44 0.06 10.69
C ASP A 178 0.63 -1.19 11.56
N LEU A 179 -0.15 -1.32 12.63
CA LEU A 179 -0.08 -2.46 13.55
C LEU A 179 -0.35 -3.80 12.85
N PHE A 180 -1.29 -3.85 11.89
CA PHE A 180 -1.56 -5.06 11.12
C PHE A 180 -0.33 -5.51 10.32
N PHE A 181 0.27 -4.60 9.55
CA PHE A 181 1.44 -4.94 8.73
C PHE A 181 2.71 -5.14 9.57
N ASP A 182 2.85 -4.39 10.66
CA ASP A 182 3.96 -4.55 11.61
C ASP A 182 3.94 -5.91 12.29
N ASN A 183 2.77 -6.37 12.72
CA ASN A 183 2.63 -7.71 13.27
C ASN A 183 3.03 -8.78 12.24
N LEU A 184 2.63 -8.69 10.98
CA LEU A 184 3.04 -9.64 9.94
C LEU A 184 4.56 -9.64 9.74
N ILE A 185 5.20 -8.48 9.62
CA ILE A 185 6.65 -8.41 9.44
C ILE A 185 7.38 -8.93 10.68
N THR A 186 7.04 -8.46 11.87
CA THR A 186 7.80 -8.74 13.09
C THR A 186 7.58 -10.16 13.60
N THR A 187 6.34 -10.66 13.55
CA THR A 187 5.99 -11.97 14.14
C THR A 187 6.12 -13.12 13.16
N VAL A 188 5.97 -12.87 11.85
CA VAL A 188 6.15 -13.89 10.81
C VAL A 188 7.54 -13.78 10.19
N ILE A 189 7.81 -12.69 9.46
CA ILE A 189 9.08 -12.55 8.72
C ILE A 189 10.29 -12.54 9.67
N GLY A 190 10.16 -11.90 10.84
CA GLY A 190 11.21 -11.89 11.85
C GLY A 190 11.50 -13.25 12.47
N LYS A 191 10.47 -14.09 12.62
CA LYS A 191 10.53 -15.34 13.38
C LYS A 191 11.07 -16.52 12.56
N TYR A 192 10.65 -16.65 11.32
CA TYR A 192 11.00 -17.80 10.47
C TYR A 192 12.27 -17.50 9.63
N ASP A 193 12.98 -18.54 9.22
CA ASP A 193 14.31 -18.39 8.58
C ASP A 193 14.29 -18.68 7.08
N THR A 194 13.40 -19.58 6.63
CA THR A 194 13.26 -19.95 5.21
C THR A 194 12.12 -19.20 4.55
N ASN A 195 12.22 -18.99 3.23
CA ASN A 195 11.20 -18.27 2.48
C ASN A 195 9.88 -19.06 2.43
N GLU A 196 9.97 -20.38 2.36
CA GLU A 196 8.83 -21.30 2.35
C GLU A 196 8.07 -21.26 3.69
N GLU A 197 8.76 -21.27 4.83
CA GLU A 197 8.11 -21.13 6.14
C GLU A 197 7.46 -19.76 6.30
N ILE A 198 8.16 -18.69 5.92
CA ILE A 198 7.61 -17.33 5.93
C ILE A 198 6.33 -17.27 5.08
N PHE A 199 6.37 -17.83 3.86
CA PHE A 199 5.22 -17.90 2.96
C PHE A 199 4.04 -18.64 3.61
N GLN A 200 4.25 -19.85 4.13
CA GLN A 200 3.15 -20.62 4.73
C GLN A 200 2.54 -19.89 5.92
N LYS A 201 3.37 -19.27 6.75
CA LYS A 201 2.91 -18.56 7.95
C LYS A 201 2.22 -17.24 7.63
N LEU A 202 2.69 -16.48 6.64
CA LEU A 202 1.97 -15.32 6.15
C LEU A 202 0.60 -15.71 5.60
N LYS A 203 0.55 -16.79 4.81
CA LYS A 203 -0.71 -17.30 4.26
C LYS A 203 -1.70 -17.67 5.36
N GLU A 204 -1.25 -18.38 6.40
CA GLU A 204 -2.06 -18.76 7.57
C GLU A 204 -2.59 -17.54 8.33
N GLU A 205 -1.72 -16.57 8.66
CA GLU A 205 -2.09 -15.35 9.39
C GLU A 205 -3.08 -14.47 8.59
N LEU A 206 -2.90 -14.39 7.27
CA LEU A 206 -3.74 -13.58 6.39
C LEU A 206 -5.11 -14.20 6.14
N GLN A 207 -5.17 -15.52 5.94
CA GLN A 207 -6.41 -16.22 5.61
C GLN A 207 -7.35 -16.38 6.81
N ASN A 208 -6.80 -16.37 8.03
CA ASN A 208 -7.57 -16.62 9.24
C ASN A 208 -7.95 -15.30 9.95
N LYS A 209 -9.23 -14.92 9.93
CA LYS A 209 -9.74 -13.76 10.72
C LYS A 209 -9.57 -13.95 12.23
N GLU A 210 -9.34 -15.17 12.69
CA GLU A 210 -9.08 -15.48 14.08
C GLU A 210 -7.57 -15.48 14.42
N SER A 211 -6.70 -15.11 13.46
CA SER A 211 -5.26 -15.01 13.68
C SER A 211 -4.90 -13.94 14.70
N ASP A 212 -3.76 -14.12 15.35
CA ASP A 212 -3.27 -13.14 16.33
C ASP A 212 -3.03 -11.78 15.68
N THR A 213 -2.52 -11.76 14.43
CA THR A 213 -2.36 -10.53 13.66
C THR A 213 -3.68 -9.79 13.53
N TYR A 214 -4.74 -10.44 13.04
CA TYR A 214 -6.02 -9.80 12.78
C TYR A 214 -6.70 -9.33 14.08
N LYS A 215 -6.73 -10.21 15.10
CA LYS A 215 -7.33 -9.93 16.42
C LYS A 215 -6.70 -8.75 17.15
N ARG A 216 -5.39 -8.58 17.01
CA ARG A 216 -4.64 -7.51 17.69
C ARG A 216 -4.60 -6.21 16.89
N SER A 217 -5.17 -6.17 15.69
CA SER A 217 -5.14 -5.00 14.82
C SER A 217 -6.51 -4.70 14.22
N LEU A 218 -6.80 -5.14 12.99
CA LEU A 218 -7.99 -4.75 12.23
C LEU A 218 -9.30 -5.12 12.94
N ALA A 219 -9.35 -6.21 13.71
CA ALA A 219 -10.54 -6.58 14.48
C ALA A 219 -10.91 -5.55 15.57
N LEU A 220 -9.94 -4.78 16.05
CA LEU A 220 -10.12 -3.75 17.07
C LEU A 220 -10.57 -2.41 16.47
N TRP A 221 -10.53 -2.28 15.14
CA TRP A 221 -10.94 -1.07 14.45
C TRP A 221 -12.44 -1.09 14.18
N THR A 222 -13.20 -0.74 15.22
CA THR A 222 -14.67 -0.66 15.20
C THR A 222 -15.22 0.68 14.76
N ASP A 223 -14.39 1.73 14.85
CA ASP A 223 -14.76 3.13 14.57
C ASP A 223 -14.78 3.43 13.07
#